data_AF-A0A166H4J9-F1
#
_entry.id   AF-A0A166H4J9-F1
#
_cell.length_a   1.000
_cell.length_b   1.000
_cell.length_c   1.000
_cell.angle_alpha   90.00
_cell.angle_beta   90.00
_cell.angle_gamma   90.00
#
_symmetry.space_group_name_H-M   'P 1'
#
loop_
_entity.id
_entity.type
_entity.pdbx_description
1 polymer ?
#
loop_
_entity_poly.entity_id
_entity_poly.type
_entity_poly.pdbx_seq_one_letter_code
_entity_poly.pdbx_strand_id
1 'polypeptide(L)'
;MDVLSNEILEHIISYLGHTDIDSCRFTCRRFDAVIRSSVLLRYLYRLHVSGRIDSELHTSNLSVSRRLSMLQDSETAWLRADFTPVSTLRLPNGISHVMSIYGSLYALKNLAGHDFSYGKIMRIDEASLASSDASWQELDLTAPPGGVVNRAVRDIHIVGNCNLLMTVSVEGVADRVHRLIFDFYTADTFEPHPDALRSSIILHCPASLRLIIPGGNIFSHVAAVVAISGDYVLFKVTNWASGGVDAEGGWVKDNIYYCIPWREGILVPLGMRSHAGSVELQFITDDKAILTHADDGQRVRLEICTLARCPVRGCVLQTLLYLQLPRNSLHL
;
A
#
# COMPACT_ATOMS: atom_id res chain seq x y z
N MET A 1 -33.87 -31.82 -7.08
CA MET A 1 -32.91 -31.67 -5.97
C MET A 1 -33.41 -32.29 -4.66
N ASP A 2 -34.61 -32.89 -4.61
CA ASP A 2 -35.20 -33.38 -3.35
C ASP A 2 -34.53 -34.64 -2.77
N VAL A 3 -33.60 -35.27 -3.51
CA VAL A 3 -32.90 -36.50 -3.11
C VAL A 3 -31.55 -36.23 -2.44
N LEU A 4 -30.99 -35.02 -2.56
CA LEU A 4 -29.68 -34.69 -1.98
C LEU A 4 -29.76 -34.63 -0.45
N SER A 5 -28.69 -34.96 0.27
CA SER A 5 -28.64 -34.75 1.73
C SER A 5 -28.45 -33.27 2.06
N ASN A 6 -28.72 -32.88 3.31
CA ASN A 6 -28.59 -31.47 3.71
C ASN A 6 -27.12 -31.01 3.71
N GLU A 7 -26.18 -31.92 3.97
CA GLU A 7 -24.74 -31.64 3.94
C GLU A 7 -24.26 -31.33 2.51
N ILE A 8 -24.79 -32.06 1.51
CA ILE A 8 -24.46 -31.80 0.11
C ILE A 8 -25.06 -30.47 -0.34
N LEU A 9 -26.31 -30.18 0.06
CA LEU A 9 -26.93 -28.89 -0.22
C LEU A 9 -26.17 -27.75 0.44
N GLU A 10 -25.74 -27.92 1.69
CA GLU A 10 -24.89 -26.96 2.38
C GLU A 10 -23.59 -26.71 1.63
N HIS A 11 -22.91 -27.77 1.20
CA HIS A 11 -21.68 -27.65 0.43
C HIS A 11 -21.89 -26.89 -0.89
N ILE A 12 -22.94 -27.21 -1.65
CA ILE A 12 -23.26 -26.51 -2.92
C ILE A 12 -23.54 -25.02 -2.68
N ILE A 13 -24.37 -24.71 -1.68
CA ILE A 13 -24.77 -23.32 -1.38
C ILE A 13 -23.57 -22.52 -0.85
N SER A 14 -22.57 -23.17 -0.24
CA SER A 14 -21.38 -22.47 0.28
C SER A 14 -20.51 -21.81 -0.80
N TYR A 15 -20.67 -22.17 -2.07
CA TYR A 15 -19.98 -21.54 -3.21
C TYR A 15 -20.74 -20.36 -3.81
N LEU A 16 -21.94 -20.06 -3.31
CA LEU A 16 -22.80 -19.00 -3.85
C LEU A 16 -22.55 -17.66 -3.15
N GLY A 17 -22.73 -16.55 -3.88
CA GLY A 17 -22.75 -15.21 -3.31
C GLY A 17 -24.03 -14.92 -2.52
N HIS A 18 -24.05 -13.87 -1.70
CA HIS A 18 -25.21 -13.56 -0.84
C HIS A 18 -26.52 -13.34 -1.61
N THR A 19 -26.48 -12.73 -2.81
CA THR A 19 -27.65 -12.54 -3.69
C THR A 19 -28.27 -13.85 -4.16
N ASP A 20 -27.42 -14.83 -4.47
CA ASP A 20 -27.86 -16.14 -4.92
C ASP A 20 -28.36 -16.98 -3.75
N ILE A 21 -27.75 -16.86 -2.57
CA ILE A 21 -28.24 -17.45 -1.32
C ILE A 21 -29.64 -16.93 -0.99
N ASP A 22 -29.88 -15.62 -1.11
CA ASP A 22 -31.24 -15.07 -0.92
C ASP A 22 -32.23 -15.63 -1.92
N SER A 23 -31.84 -15.73 -3.19
CA SER A 23 -32.67 -16.38 -4.22
C SER A 23 -32.99 -17.84 -3.85
N CYS A 24 -32.03 -18.60 -3.32
CA CYS A 24 -32.26 -19.95 -2.82
C CYS A 24 -33.27 -20.01 -1.67
N ARG A 25 -33.23 -19.04 -0.72
CA ARG A 25 -34.19 -18.96 0.40
C ARG A 25 -35.62 -18.76 -0.08
N PHE A 26 -35.81 -17.95 -1.12
CA PHE A 26 -37.13 -17.70 -1.70
C PHE A 26 -37.61 -18.81 -2.64
N THR A 27 -36.72 -19.70 -3.08
CA THR A 27 -37.08 -20.80 -4.01
C THR A 27 -37.89 -21.90 -3.32
N CYS A 28 -37.46 -22.41 -2.17
CA CYS A 28 -38.20 -23.45 -1.44
C CYS A 28 -37.92 -23.49 0.07
N ARG A 29 -38.87 -24.03 0.85
CA ARG A 29 -38.76 -24.15 2.32
C ARG A 29 -37.57 -24.98 2.77
N ARG A 30 -37.16 -25.96 1.98
CA ARG A 30 -36.04 -26.84 2.30
C ARG A 30 -34.72 -26.07 2.27
N PHE A 31 -34.51 -25.22 1.26
CA PHE A 31 -33.31 -24.40 1.17
C PHE A 31 -33.27 -23.36 2.29
N ASP A 32 -34.38 -22.68 2.57
CA ASP A 32 -34.45 -21.77 3.72
C ASP A 32 -34.13 -22.51 5.03
N ALA A 33 -34.64 -23.72 5.23
CA ALA A 33 -34.33 -24.53 6.40
C ALA A 33 -32.84 -24.85 6.52
N VAL A 34 -32.20 -25.33 5.44
CA VAL A 34 -30.76 -25.66 5.41
C VAL A 34 -29.91 -24.42 5.69
N ILE A 35 -30.21 -23.30 5.03
CA ILE A 35 -29.48 -22.04 5.20
C ILE A 35 -29.60 -21.52 6.64
N ARG A 36 -30.78 -21.63 7.25
CA ARG A 36 -31.00 -21.18 8.63
C ARG A 36 -30.40 -22.10 9.68
N SER A 37 -30.32 -23.41 9.41
CA SER A 37 -29.75 -24.38 10.34
C SER A 37 -28.22 -24.47 10.27
N SER A 38 -27.62 -24.25 9.10
CA SER A 38 -26.16 -24.29 8.93
C SER A 38 -25.50 -23.04 9.51
N VAL A 39 -24.57 -23.26 10.45
CA VAL A 39 -23.73 -22.19 11.01
C VAL A 39 -22.79 -21.64 9.94
N LEU A 40 -22.26 -22.50 9.07
CA LEU A 40 -21.37 -22.12 7.97
C LEU A 40 -22.07 -21.21 6.97
N LEU A 41 -23.25 -21.57 6.49
CA LEU A 41 -23.98 -20.75 5.52
C LEU A 41 -24.39 -19.41 6.12
N ARG A 42 -24.81 -19.38 7.39
CA ARG A 42 -25.09 -18.11 8.09
C ARG A 42 -23.86 -17.23 8.23
N TYR A 43 -22.71 -17.82 8.51
CA TYR A 43 -21.44 -17.12 8.59
C TYR A 43 -21.07 -16.52 7.23
N LEU A 44 -21.00 -17.35 6.19
CA LEU A 44 -20.67 -16.92 4.83
C LEU A 44 -21.64 -15.83 4.35
N TYR A 45 -22.95 -16.01 4.53
CA TYR A 45 -23.94 -15.02 4.14
C TYR A 45 -23.67 -13.65 4.78
N ARG A 46 -23.49 -13.60 6.11
CA ARG A 46 -23.21 -12.33 6.80
C ARG A 46 -21.87 -11.73 6.40
N LEU A 47 -20.86 -12.55 6.22
CA LEU A 47 -19.53 -12.12 5.80
C LEU A 47 -19.62 -11.38 4.45
N HIS A 48 -20.30 -11.97 3.47
CA HIS A 48 -20.53 -11.36 2.17
C HIS A 48 -21.40 -10.09 2.24
N VAL A 49 -22.48 -10.10 3.03
CA VAL A 49 -23.33 -8.90 3.24
C VAL A 49 -22.54 -7.75 3.86
N SER A 50 -21.59 -8.06 4.74
CA SER A 50 -20.71 -7.07 5.36
C SER A 50 -19.57 -6.58 4.46
N GLY A 51 -19.44 -7.12 3.24
CA GLY A 51 -18.37 -6.81 2.30
C GLY A 51 -16.99 -7.28 2.77
N ARG A 52 -16.92 -8.22 3.72
CA ARG A 52 -15.68 -8.77 4.27
C ARG A 52 -15.31 -10.07 3.56
N ILE A 53 -14.02 -10.41 3.59
CA ILE A 53 -13.48 -11.67 3.06
C ILE A 53 -12.71 -12.35 4.21
N ASP A 54 -12.93 -13.66 4.40
CA ASP A 54 -12.19 -14.49 5.35
C ASP A 54 -11.33 -15.48 4.55
N SER A 55 -10.08 -15.10 4.30
CA SER A 55 -9.09 -15.94 3.61
C SER A 55 -8.67 -17.16 4.42
N GLU A 56 -8.98 -17.20 5.71
CA GLU A 56 -8.57 -18.26 6.63
C GLU A 56 -9.72 -19.19 7.03
N LEU A 57 -10.79 -19.26 6.22
CA LEU A 57 -11.97 -20.09 6.50
C LEU A 57 -11.60 -21.54 6.86
N HIS A 58 -10.60 -22.10 6.18
CA HIS A 58 -10.16 -23.49 6.35
C HIS A 58 -8.89 -23.66 7.20
N THR A 59 -8.17 -22.59 7.49
CA THR A 59 -6.85 -22.64 8.15
C THR A 59 -6.88 -22.12 9.59
N SER A 60 -7.84 -21.26 9.96
CA SER A 60 -7.87 -20.70 11.30
C SER A 60 -8.36 -21.70 12.35
N ASN A 61 -7.73 -21.66 13.52
CA ASN A 61 -8.04 -22.47 14.70
C ASN A 61 -9.39 -22.11 15.35
N LEU A 62 -10.05 -21.02 14.90
CA LEU A 62 -11.34 -20.59 15.41
C LEU A 62 -12.48 -21.35 14.73
N SER A 63 -13.38 -21.92 15.53
CA SER A 63 -14.59 -22.56 15.01
C SER A 63 -15.50 -21.56 14.30
N VAL A 64 -16.20 -22.01 13.26
CA VAL A 64 -17.10 -21.15 12.47
C VAL A 64 -18.20 -20.52 13.35
N SER A 65 -18.69 -21.23 14.36
CA SER A 65 -19.63 -20.68 15.35
C SER A 65 -19.05 -19.48 16.11
N ARG A 66 -17.77 -19.56 16.52
CA ARG A 66 -17.10 -18.46 17.22
C ARG A 66 -16.89 -17.28 16.29
N ARG A 67 -16.50 -17.53 15.04
CA ARG A 67 -16.35 -16.48 14.02
C ARG A 67 -17.67 -15.77 13.74
N LEU A 68 -18.78 -16.51 13.62
CA LEU A 68 -20.12 -15.94 13.47
C LEU A 68 -20.52 -15.08 14.68
N SER A 69 -20.22 -15.52 15.91
CA SER A 69 -20.45 -14.71 17.12
C SER A 69 -19.63 -13.41 17.08
N MET A 70 -18.35 -13.47 16.74
CA MET A 70 -17.50 -12.28 16.67
C MET A 70 -17.98 -11.30 15.58
N LEU A 71 -18.42 -11.81 14.43
CA LEU A 71 -19.01 -11.01 13.38
C LEU A 71 -20.32 -10.35 13.86
N GLN A 72 -21.16 -11.10 14.58
CA GLN A 72 -22.39 -10.60 15.21
C GLN A 72 -22.13 -9.51 16.24
N ASP A 73 -21.14 -9.71 17.11
CA ASP A 73 -20.76 -8.76 18.14
C ASP A 73 -20.22 -7.48 17.49
N SER A 74 -19.37 -7.61 16.47
CA SER A 74 -18.87 -6.48 15.67
C SER A 74 -20.01 -5.69 15.02
N GLU A 75 -20.91 -6.36 14.30
CA GLU A 75 -22.06 -5.70 13.66
C GLU A 75 -22.98 -5.02 14.70
N THR A 76 -23.18 -5.65 15.86
CA THR A 76 -24.00 -5.09 16.94
C THR A 76 -23.33 -3.88 17.60
N ALA A 77 -22.01 -3.93 17.80
CA ALA A 77 -21.22 -2.81 18.32
C ALA A 77 -21.30 -1.61 17.38
N TRP A 78 -21.17 -1.83 16.07
CA TRP A 78 -21.37 -0.79 15.05
C TRP A 78 -22.77 -0.17 15.12
N LEU A 79 -23.82 -0.99 15.25
CA LEU A 79 -25.19 -0.51 15.37
C LEU A 79 -25.44 0.31 16.65
N ARG A 80 -24.73 -0.01 17.73
CA ARG A 80 -24.85 0.67 19.02
C ARG A 80 -23.90 1.86 19.18
N ALA A 81 -22.99 2.06 18.22
CA ALA A 81 -21.80 2.90 18.40
C ALA A 81 -21.05 2.59 19.71
N ASP A 82 -21.11 1.34 20.17
CA ASP A 82 -20.49 0.88 21.41
C ASP A 82 -19.07 0.42 21.10
N PHE A 83 -18.18 1.40 20.98
CA PHE A 83 -16.77 1.21 20.65
C PHE A 83 -15.89 1.13 21.91
N THR A 84 -16.35 0.43 22.96
CA THR A 84 -15.67 0.39 24.27
C THR A 84 -15.04 -0.98 24.55
N PRO A 85 -13.79 -1.11 25.04
CA PRO A 85 -12.87 -0.06 25.47
C PRO A 85 -11.74 0.21 24.48
N VAL A 86 -11.49 1.51 24.30
CA VAL A 86 -10.22 2.07 23.84
C VAL A 86 -9.12 1.59 24.79
N SER A 87 -8.37 0.56 24.41
CA SER A 87 -7.08 0.29 25.05
C SER A 87 -6.24 1.56 24.88
N THR A 88 -6.04 2.29 25.98
CA THR A 88 -5.25 3.52 25.96
C THR A 88 -3.80 3.14 25.82
N LEU A 89 -3.32 3.09 24.57
CA LEU A 89 -1.91 2.87 24.27
C LEU A 89 -1.12 4.15 24.54
N ARG A 90 -0.09 4.06 25.38
CA ARG A 90 0.88 5.14 25.52
C ARG A 90 1.83 5.12 24.33
N LEU A 91 1.72 6.15 23.50
CA LEU A 91 2.64 6.35 22.39
C LEU A 91 4.02 6.77 22.93
N PRO A 92 5.13 6.28 22.31
CA PRO A 92 6.47 6.78 22.62
C PRO A 92 6.61 8.29 22.40
N ASN A 93 7.58 8.93 23.05
CA ASN A 93 7.76 10.38 22.87
C ASN A 93 8.29 10.74 21.48
N GLY A 94 7.68 11.75 20.86
CA GLY A 94 8.09 12.29 19.56
C GLY A 94 7.60 11.49 18.36
N ILE A 95 6.47 10.78 18.47
CA ILE A 95 5.78 10.23 17.31
C ILE A 95 5.29 11.37 16.42
N SER A 96 5.54 11.23 15.12
CA SER A 96 5.04 12.13 14.08
C SER A 96 3.75 11.60 13.46
N HIS A 97 3.68 10.29 13.19
CA HIS A 97 2.57 9.64 12.49
C HIS A 97 2.29 8.27 13.11
N VAL A 98 1.01 7.89 13.15
CA VAL A 98 0.55 6.56 13.58
C VAL A 98 -0.34 5.99 12.49
N MET A 99 -0.17 4.71 12.18
CA MET A 99 -1.02 3.98 11.25
C MET A 99 -1.36 2.60 11.80
N SER A 100 -2.56 2.10 11.50
CA SER A 100 -2.98 0.74 11.82
C SER A 100 -3.07 -0.06 10.53
N ILE A 101 -2.35 -1.16 10.45
CA ILE A 101 -2.25 -2.00 9.26
C ILE A 101 -2.27 -3.47 9.70
N TYR A 102 -3.29 -4.21 9.25
CA TYR A 102 -3.50 -5.65 9.50
C TYR A 102 -3.30 -6.09 10.97
N GLY A 103 -3.96 -5.42 11.91
CA GLY A 103 -3.88 -5.79 13.32
C GLY A 103 -2.54 -5.46 13.98
N SER A 104 -1.77 -4.55 13.39
CA SER A 104 -0.58 -3.97 14.02
C SER A 104 -0.66 -2.45 13.98
N LEU A 105 -0.12 -1.81 15.02
CA LEU A 105 0.06 -0.37 15.06
C LEU A 105 1.52 -0.04 14.75
N TYR A 106 1.72 0.85 13.79
CA TYR A 106 3.01 1.39 13.43
C TYR A 106 3.08 2.86 13.82
N ALA A 107 4.18 3.26 14.43
CA ALA A 107 4.45 4.63 14.82
C ALA A 107 5.76 5.11 14.20
N LEU A 108 5.71 6.24 13.50
CA LEU A 108 6.86 6.84 12.83
C LEU A 108 7.39 8.00 13.64
N LYS A 109 8.71 8.03 13.85
CA LYS A 109 9.40 9.14 14.50
C LYS A 109 10.28 9.85 13.49
N ASN A 110 10.06 11.16 13.37
CA ASN A 110 10.90 11.99 12.53
C ASN A 110 12.32 12.08 13.08
N LEU A 111 13.28 12.23 12.17
CA LEU A 111 14.65 12.57 12.52
C LEU A 111 14.67 13.97 13.13
N ALA A 112 15.37 14.15 14.25
CA ALA A 112 15.41 15.43 14.95
C ALA A 112 15.86 16.56 14.01
N GLY A 113 15.06 17.65 13.95
CA GLY A 113 15.32 18.80 13.08
C GLY A 113 14.94 18.61 11.61
N HIS A 114 14.29 17.49 11.24
CA HIS A 114 13.91 17.18 9.86
C HIS A 114 12.47 16.63 9.78
N ASP A 115 11.51 17.48 9.42
CA ASP A 115 10.08 17.13 9.42
C ASP A 115 9.68 16.09 8.35
N PHE A 116 10.51 15.93 7.32
CA PHE A 116 10.26 15.03 6.18
C PHE A 116 11.25 13.86 6.12
N SER A 117 11.97 13.59 7.21
CA SER A 117 12.85 12.42 7.35
C SER A 117 12.37 11.55 8.48
N TYR A 118 12.31 10.25 8.27
CA TYR A 118 12.05 9.28 9.34
C TYR A 118 13.36 8.78 9.94
N GLY A 119 13.46 8.86 11.26
CA GLY A 119 14.60 8.34 12.02
C GLY A 119 14.32 6.96 12.61
N LYS A 120 13.06 6.67 12.93
CA LYS A 120 12.65 5.34 13.44
C LYS A 120 11.25 4.98 12.99
N ILE A 121 11.04 3.68 12.83
CA ILE A 121 9.70 3.08 12.79
C ILE A 121 9.57 2.12 13.98
N MET A 122 8.42 2.17 14.62
CA MET A 122 8.09 1.31 15.76
C MET A 122 6.83 0.53 15.44
N ARG A 123 6.76 -0.72 15.90
CA ARG A 123 5.61 -1.60 15.73
C ARG A 123 5.19 -2.18 17.07
N ILE A 124 3.88 -2.35 17.23
CA ILE A 124 3.28 -3.14 18.28
C ILE A 124 2.13 -3.95 17.70
N ASP A 125 2.10 -5.24 17.99
CA ASP A 125 1.01 -6.13 17.60
C ASP A 125 -0.24 -5.79 18.43
N GLU A 126 -1.41 -5.70 17.78
CA GLU A 126 -2.68 -5.44 18.46
C GLU A 126 -3.00 -6.51 19.50
N ALA A 127 -2.63 -7.77 19.25
CA ALA A 127 -2.77 -8.84 20.24
C ALA A 127 -1.95 -8.57 21.51
N SER A 128 -0.82 -7.86 21.37
CA SER A 128 0.03 -7.48 22.50
C SER A 128 -0.54 -6.29 23.29
N LEU A 129 -1.41 -5.46 22.71
CA LEU A 129 -1.99 -4.29 23.40
C LEU A 129 -2.85 -4.65 24.63
N ALA A 130 -3.34 -5.87 24.70
CA ALA A 130 -4.08 -6.39 25.86
C ALA A 130 -3.14 -6.77 27.03
N SER A 131 -1.84 -6.91 26.77
CA SER A 131 -0.84 -7.26 27.78
C SER A 131 -0.28 -6.02 28.46
N SER A 132 -0.04 -6.10 29.77
CA SER A 132 0.70 -5.07 30.51
C SER A 132 2.15 -4.92 30.03
N ASP A 133 2.68 -5.95 29.37
CA ASP A 133 4.09 -6.08 29.00
C ASP A 133 4.34 -5.78 27.52
N ALA A 134 3.38 -5.14 26.86
CA ALA A 134 3.47 -4.82 25.45
C ALA A 134 4.66 -3.87 25.19
N SER A 135 5.67 -4.36 24.49
CA SER A 135 6.84 -3.58 24.11
C SER A 135 6.80 -3.23 22.62
N TRP A 136 7.20 -2.00 22.32
CA TRP A 136 7.38 -1.57 20.94
C TRP A 136 8.64 -2.23 20.37
N GLN A 137 8.49 -2.92 19.25
CA GLN A 137 9.61 -3.28 18.40
C GLN A 137 10.06 -2.02 17.68
N GLU A 138 11.36 -1.79 17.57
CA GLU A 138 11.92 -0.60 16.91
C GLU A 138 12.86 -1.01 15.77
N LEU A 139 12.78 -0.28 14.67
CA LEU A 139 13.80 -0.27 13.62
C LEU A 139 14.39 1.13 13.52
N ASP A 140 15.70 1.22 13.73
CA ASP A 140 16.46 2.45 13.54
C ASP A 140 16.73 2.65 12.05
N LEU A 141 16.14 3.71 11.50
CA LEU A 141 16.25 4.09 10.09
C LEU A 141 17.45 5.00 9.83
N THR A 142 18.12 5.46 10.88
CA THR A 142 19.31 6.35 10.78
C THR A 142 20.61 5.60 10.68
N ALA A 143 20.64 4.31 11.04
CA ALA A 143 21.83 3.47 10.96
C ALA A 143 21.96 2.90 9.54
N PRO A 144 22.77 3.49 8.64
CA PRO A 144 23.01 2.88 7.34
C PRO A 144 23.69 1.51 7.54
N PRO A 145 23.29 0.47 6.80
CA PRO A 145 24.13 -0.70 6.61
C PRO A 145 25.45 -0.23 5.98
N GLY A 146 26.53 -0.13 6.77
CA GLY A 146 27.85 0.25 6.28
C GLY A 146 28.30 1.71 6.47
N GLY A 147 27.68 2.51 7.35
CA GLY A 147 28.28 3.76 7.86
C GLY A 147 28.32 4.96 6.90
N VAL A 148 27.46 5.00 5.87
CA VAL A 148 27.44 6.09 4.89
C VAL A 148 26.83 7.37 5.49
N VAL A 149 27.61 8.46 5.47
CA VAL A 149 27.19 9.79 5.92
C VAL A 149 26.19 10.39 4.90
N ASN A 150 25.10 11.02 5.37
CA ASN A 150 24.03 11.68 4.58
C ASN A 150 22.97 10.80 3.90
N ARG A 151 22.57 9.70 4.55
CA ARG A 151 21.36 8.97 4.19
C ARG A 151 20.15 9.51 4.97
N ALA A 152 18.99 9.61 4.32
CA ALA A 152 17.73 9.94 5.00
C ALA A 152 16.56 9.14 4.42
N VAL A 153 15.79 8.48 5.29
CA VAL A 153 14.53 7.81 4.89
C VAL A 153 13.45 8.86 4.69
N ARG A 154 12.88 8.89 3.48
CA ARG A 154 11.87 9.87 3.04
C ARG A 154 10.46 9.34 3.06
N ASP A 155 10.34 8.04 2.83
CA ASP A 155 9.05 7.40 2.64
C ASP A 155 9.09 5.98 3.15
N ILE A 156 7.95 5.51 3.64
CA ILE A 156 7.77 4.18 4.22
C ILE A 156 6.43 3.64 3.74
N HIS A 157 6.48 2.48 3.11
CA HIS A 157 5.32 1.78 2.58
C HIS A 157 5.18 0.45 3.29
N ILE A 158 3.97 0.13 3.74
CA ILE A 158 3.66 -1.14 4.41
C ILE A 158 2.57 -1.86 3.61
N VAL A 159 2.88 -3.06 3.14
CA VAL A 159 2.05 -3.88 2.25
C VAL A 159 1.77 -5.21 2.93
N GLY A 160 0.69 -5.24 3.72
CA GLY A 160 0.49 -6.35 4.65
C GLY A 160 0.06 -7.67 4.02
N ASN A 161 -0.51 -7.69 2.81
CA ASN A 161 -0.77 -8.95 2.09
C ASN A 161 0.52 -9.71 1.74
N CYS A 162 1.68 -9.04 1.75
CA CYS A 162 2.98 -9.67 1.56
C CYS A 162 3.88 -9.55 2.80
N ASN A 163 3.38 -9.05 3.95
CA ASN A 163 4.18 -8.73 5.13
C ASN A 163 5.42 -7.86 4.80
N LEU A 164 5.27 -6.92 3.87
CA LEU A 164 6.38 -6.13 3.36
C LEU A 164 6.38 -4.73 3.97
N LEU A 165 7.53 -4.33 4.50
CA LEU A 165 7.86 -2.95 4.86
C LEU A 165 8.97 -2.48 3.93
N MET A 166 8.67 -1.50 3.09
CA MET A 166 9.64 -0.88 2.20
C MET A 166 9.98 0.52 2.70
N THR A 167 11.26 0.85 2.74
CA THR A 167 11.72 2.21 3.00
C THR A 167 12.37 2.81 1.76
N VAL A 168 12.13 4.08 1.50
CA VAL A 168 12.72 4.82 0.38
C VAL A 168 13.64 5.87 0.97
N SER A 169 14.93 5.73 0.70
CA SER A 169 15.95 6.65 1.21
C SER A 169 16.60 7.44 0.09
N VAL A 170 16.99 8.66 0.42
CA VAL A 170 17.85 9.48 -0.41
C VAL A 170 19.25 9.50 0.20
N GLU A 171 20.27 9.38 -0.64
CA GLU A 171 21.67 9.64 -0.28
C GLU A 171 22.18 10.77 -1.19
N GLY A 172 22.78 11.80 -0.60
CA GLY A 172 23.15 13.00 -1.34
C GLY A 172 24.10 13.92 -0.60
N VAL A 173 24.57 14.96 -1.30
CA VAL A 173 25.35 16.05 -0.73
C VAL A 173 24.68 17.35 -1.13
N ALA A 174 24.44 18.22 -0.13
CA ALA A 174 23.75 19.50 -0.29
C ALA A 174 22.33 19.36 -0.90
N ASP A 175 22.14 19.84 -2.12
CA ASP A 175 20.89 19.84 -2.90
C ASP A 175 20.83 18.70 -3.92
N ARG A 176 21.87 17.86 -3.99
CA ARG A 176 22.01 16.82 -5.00
C ARG A 176 21.81 15.43 -4.42
N VAL A 177 20.85 14.71 -4.98
CA VAL A 177 20.66 13.28 -4.72
C VAL A 177 21.61 12.47 -5.62
N HIS A 178 22.40 11.60 -5.00
CA HIS A 178 23.29 10.66 -5.69
C HIS A 178 22.67 9.27 -5.83
N ARG A 179 21.86 8.86 -4.86
CA ARG A 179 21.22 7.54 -4.86
C ARG A 179 19.82 7.60 -4.28
N LEU A 180 18.93 6.83 -4.88
CA LEU A 180 17.68 6.40 -4.25
C LEU A 180 17.83 4.94 -3.85
N ILE A 181 17.56 4.64 -2.60
CA ILE A 181 17.76 3.31 -2.00
C ILE A 181 16.40 2.81 -1.53
N PHE A 182 16.03 1.63 -1.99
CA PHE A 182 14.80 0.93 -1.62
C PHE A 182 15.19 -0.28 -0.77
N ASP A 183 14.95 -0.21 0.54
CA ASP A 183 15.20 -1.34 1.45
C ASP A 183 13.90 -2.08 1.74
N PHE A 184 13.98 -3.41 1.75
CA PHE A 184 12.85 -4.32 1.93
C PHE A 184 13.02 -5.12 3.22
N TYR A 185 12.08 -4.94 4.14
CA TYR A 185 12.02 -5.62 5.43
C TYR A 185 10.70 -6.38 5.57
N THR A 186 10.66 -7.38 6.44
CA THR A 186 9.40 -7.91 6.94
C THR A 186 8.76 -6.91 7.89
N ALA A 187 7.48 -6.60 7.66
CA ALA A 187 6.77 -5.62 8.49
C ALA A 187 6.64 -6.09 9.95
N ASP A 188 6.54 -7.40 10.16
CA ASP A 188 6.39 -7.96 11.51
C ASP A 188 7.67 -8.06 12.34
N THR A 189 8.83 -8.20 11.70
CA THR A 189 10.09 -8.47 12.42
C THR A 189 11.15 -7.40 12.20
N PHE A 190 10.96 -6.52 11.20
CA PHE A 190 11.96 -5.56 10.75
C PHE A 190 13.29 -6.17 10.27
N GLU A 191 13.31 -7.48 10.02
CA GLU A 191 14.44 -8.17 9.39
C GLU A 191 14.37 -8.02 7.86
N PRO A 192 15.47 -8.25 7.12
CA PRO A 192 15.42 -8.27 5.65
C PRO A 192 14.35 -9.23 5.13
N HIS A 193 13.55 -8.78 4.16
CA HIS A 193 12.40 -9.54 3.69
C HIS A 193 12.86 -10.84 2.98
N PRO A 194 12.37 -12.04 3.38
CA PRO A 194 12.89 -13.32 2.88
C PRO A 194 12.59 -13.56 1.39
N ASP A 195 11.46 -13.05 0.89
CA ASP A 195 11.11 -13.18 -0.53
C ASP A 195 11.81 -12.16 -1.44
N ALA A 196 12.49 -11.15 -0.87
CA ALA A 196 13.21 -10.17 -1.66
C ALA A 196 14.55 -10.77 -2.08
N LEU A 197 14.82 -10.89 -3.39
CA LEU A 197 16.11 -11.42 -3.87
C LEU A 197 17.29 -10.57 -3.37
N ARG A 198 17.05 -9.28 -3.11
CA ARG A 198 18.00 -8.35 -2.50
C ARG A 198 17.29 -7.58 -1.40
N SER A 199 17.96 -7.44 -0.26
CA SER A 199 17.47 -6.58 0.85
C SER A 199 17.35 -5.12 0.45
N SER A 200 18.11 -4.71 -0.57
CA SER A 200 18.19 -3.32 -1.02
C SER A 200 18.34 -3.24 -2.54
N ILE A 201 17.65 -2.30 -3.17
CA ILE A 201 17.80 -1.93 -4.58
C ILE A 201 18.16 -0.46 -4.67
N ILE A 202 19.20 -0.16 -5.45
CA ILE A 202 19.79 1.18 -5.51
C ILE A 202 19.66 1.71 -6.94
N LEU A 203 18.98 2.85 -7.10
CA LEU A 203 19.05 3.66 -8.31
C LEU A 203 20.19 4.68 -8.15
N HIS A 204 21.28 4.44 -8.85
CA HIS A 204 22.37 5.40 -8.98
C HIS A 204 21.94 6.54 -9.90
N CYS A 205 21.87 7.76 -9.35
CA CYS A 205 21.48 8.95 -10.10
C CYS A 205 22.71 9.52 -10.83
N PRO A 206 22.77 9.45 -12.18
CA PRO A 206 23.89 10.01 -12.91
C PRO A 206 23.96 11.53 -12.76
N ALA A 207 25.09 12.14 -13.10
CA ALA A 207 25.25 13.60 -13.00
C ALA A 207 24.30 14.40 -13.91
N SER A 208 23.79 13.77 -14.96
CA SER A 208 22.75 14.32 -15.84
C SER A 208 21.37 14.34 -15.19
N LEU A 209 21.11 13.47 -14.20
CA LEU A 209 19.85 13.41 -13.49
C LEU A 209 19.87 14.39 -12.33
N ARG A 210 19.23 15.54 -12.52
CA ARG A 210 19.15 16.60 -11.53
C ARG A 210 17.88 16.44 -10.74
N LEU A 211 17.98 15.70 -9.63
CA LEU A 211 16.94 15.66 -8.60
C LEU A 211 17.09 16.89 -7.69
N ILE A 212 17.26 18.05 -8.32
CA ILE A 212 17.43 19.32 -7.62
C ILE A 212 16.07 19.72 -7.11
N ILE A 213 16.04 20.06 -5.83
CA ILE A 213 14.88 20.64 -5.18
C ILE A 213 15.10 22.16 -5.21
N PRO A 214 14.37 22.93 -6.04
CA PRO A 214 14.57 24.38 -6.10
C PRO A 214 14.44 25.01 -4.72
N GLY A 215 15.52 25.60 -4.19
CA GLY A 215 15.53 26.28 -2.89
C GLY A 215 15.52 25.38 -1.65
N GLY A 216 15.67 24.06 -1.80
CA GLY A 216 15.61 23.10 -0.70
C GLY A 216 16.88 22.25 -0.55
N ASN A 217 17.13 21.76 0.66
CA ASN A 217 18.06 20.66 0.87
C ASN A 217 17.37 19.32 0.57
N ILE A 218 18.14 18.23 0.47
CA ILE A 218 17.59 16.87 0.33
C ILE A 218 16.56 16.50 1.41
N PHE A 219 16.50 17.26 2.52
CA PHE A 219 15.61 17.07 3.68
C PHE A 219 14.23 17.70 3.58
N SER A 220 13.97 18.47 2.54
CA SER A 220 12.77 19.31 2.50
C SER A 220 11.70 18.85 1.51
N HIS A 221 12.01 17.95 0.57
CA HIS A 221 11.07 17.57 -0.48
C HIS A 221 11.14 16.08 -0.84
N VAL A 222 10.06 15.57 -1.43
CA VAL A 222 9.89 14.19 -1.89
C VAL A 222 10.67 13.98 -3.19
N ALA A 223 11.71 13.15 -3.15
CA ALA A 223 12.57 12.88 -4.31
C ALA A 223 11.95 11.89 -5.32
N ALA A 224 11.05 11.03 -4.84
CA ALA A 224 10.36 10.04 -5.66
C ALA A 224 8.92 9.86 -5.16
N VAL A 225 7.97 9.76 -6.08
CA VAL A 225 6.61 9.33 -5.74
C VAL A 225 6.52 7.84 -6.02
N VAL A 226 6.15 7.08 -5.00
CA VAL A 226 6.21 5.62 -5.01
C VAL A 226 4.82 5.06 -4.77
N ALA A 227 4.49 4.01 -5.51
CA ALA A 227 3.35 3.16 -5.27
C ALA A 227 3.80 1.70 -5.30
N ILE A 228 3.13 0.86 -4.53
CA ILE A 228 3.46 -0.56 -4.41
C ILE A 228 2.19 -1.40 -4.45
N SER A 229 2.20 -2.49 -5.21
CA SER A 229 1.14 -3.49 -5.24
C SER A 229 1.74 -4.85 -5.57
N GLY A 230 1.44 -5.85 -4.74
CA GLY A 230 1.98 -7.20 -4.87
C GLY A 230 3.50 -7.19 -5.03
N ASP A 231 3.96 -7.67 -6.19
CA ASP A 231 5.39 -7.85 -6.49
C ASP A 231 6.06 -6.63 -7.12
N TYR A 232 5.31 -5.56 -7.38
CA TYR A 232 5.80 -4.41 -8.13
C TYR A 232 5.83 -3.14 -7.28
N VAL A 233 6.99 -2.50 -7.25
CA VAL A 233 7.13 -1.10 -6.85
C VAL A 233 7.21 -0.27 -8.13
N LEU A 234 6.26 0.62 -8.33
CA LEU A 234 6.28 1.61 -9.39
C LEU A 234 6.65 2.94 -8.76
N PHE A 235 7.63 3.64 -9.35
CA PHE A 235 7.97 4.95 -8.87
C PHE A 235 8.36 5.88 -10.00
N LYS A 236 8.19 7.17 -9.74
CA LYS A 236 8.64 8.23 -10.62
C LYS A 236 9.66 9.11 -9.93
N VAL A 237 10.57 9.61 -10.73
CA VAL A 237 11.61 10.55 -10.32
C VAL A 237 11.53 11.77 -11.23
N THR A 238 11.49 12.97 -10.64
CA THR A 238 11.42 14.22 -11.40
C THR A 238 12.83 14.72 -11.71
N ASN A 239 13.21 14.72 -12.98
CA ASN A 239 14.43 15.32 -13.46
C ASN A 239 14.20 16.80 -13.79
N TRP A 240 14.86 17.68 -13.05
CA TRP A 240 14.84 19.12 -13.26
C TRP A 240 15.97 19.46 -14.23
N ALA A 241 15.71 19.31 -15.52
CA ALA A 241 16.71 19.57 -16.55
C ALA A 241 17.23 21.01 -16.43
N SER A 242 18.55 21.19 -16.50
CA SER A 242 19.19 22.51 -16.36
C SER A 242 19.07 23.43 -17.58
N GLY A 243 18.26 23.03 -18.57
CA GLY A 243 18.35 23.54 -19.94
C GLY A 243 17.23 24.46 -20.39
N GLY A 244 16.20 24.72 -19.59
CA GLY A 244 15.11 25.56 -20.05
C GLY A 244 14.20 25.97 -18.91
N VAL A 245 14.15 27.27 -18.68
CA VAL A 245 12.91 27.89 -18.27
C VAL A 245 12.01 27.82 -19.52
N ASP A 246 10.81 27.26 -19.40
CA ASP A 246 9.83 27.23 -20.49
C ASP A 246 9.44 28.66 -20.90
N ALA A 247 8.65 28.79 -21.96
CA ALA A 247 8.21 30.10 -22.46
C ALA A 247 7.43 30.93 -21.42
N GLU A 248 6.94 30.29 -20.35
CA GLU A 248 6.13 30.91 -19.29
C GLU A 248 6.93 31.21 -18.02
N GLY A 249 8.23 30.90 -17.97
CA GLY A 249 9.02 31.11 -16.75
C GLY A 249 9.11 29.88 -15.84
N GLY A 250 8.49 28.76 -16.22
CA GLY A 250 8.47 27.50 -15.47
C GLY A 250 9.71 26.63 -15.73
N TRP A 251 10.17 25.87 -14.74
CA TRP A 251 11.26 24.93 -14.96
C TRP A 251 10.76 23.72 -15.75
N VAL A 252 11.45 23.35 -16.83
CA VAL A 252 11.14 22.11 -17.57
C VAL A 252 11.46 20.90 -16.69
N LYS A 253 10.46 20.04 -16.50
CA LYS A 253 10.53 18.81 -15.70
C LYS A 253 10.29 17.60 -16.59
N ASP A 254 11.17 16.61 -16.49
CA ASP A 254 10.95 15.29 -17.08
C ASP A 254 10.64 14.28 -15.98
N ASN A 255 9.54 13.55 -16.12
CA ASN A 255 9.22 12.47 -15.19
C ASN A 255 9.80 11.16 -15.76
N ILE A 256 10.70 10.53 -15.02
CA ILE A 256 11.28 9.23 -15.38
C ILE A 256 10.65 8.17 -14.51
N TYR A 257 10.08 7.15 -15.14
CA TYR A 257 9.37 6.07 -14.48
C TYR A 257 10.25 4.84 -14.39
N TYR A 258 10.18 4.17 -13.25
CA TYR A 258 10.91 2.95 -12.95
C TYR A 258 9.98 1.94 -12.31
N CYS A 259 10.26 0.66 -12.55
CA CYS A 259 9.60 -0.44 -11.90
C CYS A 259 10.66 -1.30 -11.21
N ILE A 260 10.36 -1.76 -10.01
CA ILE A 260 11.12 -2.77 -9.30
C ILE A 260 10.20 -3.96 -9.06
N PRO A 261 10.37 -5.07 -9.80
CA PRO A 261 9.88 -6.37 -9.39
C PRO A 261 10.73 -6.83 -8.20
N TRP A 262 10.32 -6.50 -6.98
CA TRP A 262 11.22 -6.54 -5.80
C TRP A 262 11.67 -7.95 -5.43
N ARG A 263 10.82 -8.96 -5.68
CA ARG A 263 11.18 -10.38 -5.55
C ARG A 263 12.24 -10.82 -6.55
N GLU A 264 12.34 -10.16 -7.70
CA GLU A 264 13.36 -10.46 -8.73
C GLU A 264 14.64 -9.65 -8.52
N GLY A 265 14.64 -8.63 -7.66
CA GLY A 265 15.84 -7.84 -7.35
C GLY A 265 16.31 -6.93 -8.50
N ILE A 266 15.45 -6.65 -9.48
CA ILE A 266 15.78 -5.92 -10.72
C ILE A 266 15.18 -4.51 -10.67
N LEU A 267 15.93 -3.53 -11.19
CA LEU A 267 15.44 -2.18 -11.43
C LEU A 267 15.26 -1.97 -12.94
N VAL A 268 14.03 -1.71 -13.38
CA VAL A 268 13.65 -1.59 -14.79
C VAL A 268 13.23 -0.16 -15.12
N PRO A 269 13.93 0.57 -16.02
CA PRO A 269 13.46 1.85 -16.51
C PRO A 269 12.28 1.65 -17.46
N LEU A 270 11.16 2.31 -17.18
CA LEU A 270 9.93 2.20 -17.96
C LEU A 270 9.82 3.25 -19.08
N GLY A 271 10.54 4.36 -18.93
CA GLY A 271 10.61 5.44 -19.91
C GLY A 271 10.53 6.82 -19.29
N MET A 272 10.68 7.83 -20.13
CA MET A 272 10.58 9.24 -19.77
C MET A 272 9.30 9.82 -20.35
N ARG A 273 8.61 10.65 -19.57
CA ARG A 273 7.42 11.37 -20.01
C ARG A 273 7.53 12.83 -19.61
N SER A 274 7.62 13.72 -20.60
CA SER A 274 7.65 15.16 -20.36
C SER A 274 6.21 15.64 -20.11
N HIS A 275 5.93 15.95 -18.85
CA HIS A 275 4.66 16.53 -18.40
C HIS A 275 4.99 17.72 -17.50
N ALA A 276 4.28 18.84 -17.67
CA ALA A 276 4.52 20.05 -16.87
C ALA A 276 4.07 19.86 -15.40
N GLY A 277 3.08 18.99 -15.20
CA GLY A 277 2.38 18.83 -13.94
C GLY A 277 2.99 17.89 -12.89
N SER A 278 2.44 17.99 -11.68
CA SER A 278 2.59 16.93 -10.67
C SER A 278 1.90 15.67 -11.16
N VAL A 279 2.45 14.51 -10.77
CA VAL A 279 1.87 13.21 -11.13
C VAL A 279 1.64 12.41 -9.87
N GLU A 280 0.41 12.14 -9.52
CA GLU A 280 0.12 11.13 -8.50
C GLU A 280 0.17 9.74 -9.15
N LEU A 281 0.56 8.74 -8.37
CA LEU A 281 0.70 7.37 -8.81
C LEU A 281 -0.02 6.45 -7.82
N GLN A 282 -0.95 5.64 -8.32
CA GLN A 282 -1.69 4.68 -7.50
C GLN A 282 -1.97 3.39 -8.29
N PHE A 283 -1.85 2.23 -7.63
CA PHE A 283 -2.29 0.97 -8.21
C PHE A 283 -3.82 0.77 -8.05
N ILE A 284 -4.48 0.27 -9.10
CA ILE A 284 -5.88 -0.20 -9.07
C ILE A 284 -5.91 -1.72 -8.86
N THR A 285 -4.99 -2.41 -9.54
CA THR A 285 -4.75 -3.86 -9.47
C THR A 285 -3.23 -4.08 -9.46
N ASP A 286 -2.77 -5.30 -9.22
CA ASP A 286 -1.33 -5.61 -9.17
C ASP A 286 -0.55 -5.22 -10.44
N ASP A 287 -1.22 -5.17 -11.58
CA ASP A 287 -0.64 -4.86 -12.88
C ASP A 287 -1.18 -3.57 -13.51
N LYS A 288 -2.06 -2.82 -12.84
CA LYS A 288 -2.64 -1.58 -13.39
C LYS A 288 -2.52 -0.43 -12.42
N ALA A 289 -2.08 0.71 -12.95
CA ALA A 289 -1.90 1.93 -12.18
C ALA A 289 -2.59 3.11 -12.86
N ILE A 290 -3.07 4.05 -12.05
CA ILE A 290 -3.51 5.37 -12.48
C ILE A 290 -2.35 6.34 -12.26
N LEU A 291 -2.06 7.11 -13.30
CA LEU A 291 -1.23 8.31 -13.23
C LEU A 291 -2.16 9.52 -13.30
N THR A 292 -2.19 10.33 -12.25
CA THR A 292 -2.98 11.58 -12.23
C THR A 292 -2.05 12.74 -12.51
N HIS A 293 -2.14 13.31 -13.69
CA HIS A 293 -1.34 14.47 -14.10
C HIS A 293 -2.11 15.76 -13.78
N ALA A 294 -1.54 16.61 -12.94
CA ALA A 294 -2.08 17.92 -12.59
C ALA A 294 -1.19 19.01 -13.20
N ASP A 295 -1.60 19.55 -14.35
CA ASP A 295 -0.92 20.69 -14.98
C ASP A 295 -1.20 21.98 -14.19
N ASP A 296 -0.23 22.90 -14.15
CA ASP A 296 -0.33 24.21 -13.49
C ASP A 296 -1.51 25.08 -14.00
N GLY A 297 -2.12 24.70 -15.13
CA GLY A 297 -3.29 25.33 -15.76
C GLY A 297 -4.66 24.66 -15.51
N GLN A 298 -4.84 23.96 -14.38
CA GLN A 298 -6.13 23.41 -13.88
C GLN A 298 -6.74 22.27 -14.72
N ARG A 299 -5.97 21.61 -15.59
CA ARG A 299 -6.45 20.41 -16.31
C ARG A 299 -5.88 19.18 -15.64
N VAL A 300 -6.78 18.39 -15.03
CA VAL A 300 -6.43 17.07 -14.53
C VAL A 300 -6.56 16.07 -15.68
N ARG A 301 -5.49 15.32 -15.94
CA ARG A 301 -5.51 14.19 -16.87
C ARG A 301 -5.31 12.92 -16.06
N LEU A 302 -6.13 11.92 -16.34
CA LEU A 302 -6.00 10.59 -15.77
C LEU A 302 -5.48 9.66 -16.83
N GLU A 303 -4.46 8.90 -16.49
CA GLU A 303 -3.89 7.92 -17.38
C GLU A 303 -3.87 6.55 -16.70
N ILE A 304 -4.67 5.62 -17.23
CA ILE A 304 -4.66 4.24 -16.77
C ILE A 304 -3.60 3.49 -17.57
N CYS A 305 -2.60 2.98 -16.86
CA CYS A 305 -1.51 2.21 -17.40
C CYS A 305 -1.58 0.76 -16.93
N THR A 306 -0.95 -0.14 -17.68
CA THR A 306 -0.70 -1.53 -17.28
C THR A 306 0.79 -1.82 -17.32
N LEU A 307 1.30 -2.51 -16.31
CA LEU A 307 2.63 -3.08 -16.28
C LEU A 307 2.61 -4.41 -17.04
N ALA A 308 3.21 -4.43 -18.22
CA ALA A 308 3.31 -5.62 -19.04
C ALA A 308 4.74 -6.15 -19.04
N ARG A 309 4.89 -7.48 -18.96
CA ARG A 309 6.19 -8.12 -19.15
C ARG A 309 6.60 -8.04 -20.63
N CYS A 310 7.82 -7.61 -20.89
CA CYS A 310 8.42 -7.56 -22.21
C CYS A 310 9.66 -8.47 -22.24
N PRO A 311 9.74 -9.46 -23.14
CA PRO A 311 10.88 -10.38 -23.18
C PRO A 311 12.25 -9.70 -23.35
N VAL A 312 12.27 -8.52 -23.98
CA VAL A 312 13.51 -7.78 -24.28
C VAL A 312 13.84 -6.75 -23.18
N ARG A 313 12.81 -6.13 -22.59
CA ARG A 313 12.97 -4.99 -21.66
C ARG A 313 12.66 -5.35 -20.20
N GLY A 314 12.23 -6.57 -19.91
CA GLY A 314 11.72 -6.99 -18.60
C GLY A 314 10.29 -6.53 -18.38
N CYS A 315 10.09 -5.24 -18.12
CA CYS A 315 8.79 -4.63 -17.84
C CYS A 315 8.60 -3.34 -18.66
N VAL A 316 7.37 -3.08 -19.11
CA VAL A 316 6.99 -1.85 -19.80
C VAL A 316 5.68 -1.31 -19.23
N LEU A 317 5.56 0.02 -19.19
CA LEU A 317 4.34 0.70 -18.75
C LEU A 317 3.54 1.13 -19.98
N GLN A 318 2.47 0.39 -20.29
CA GLN A 318 1.62 0.62 -21.44
C GLN A 318 0.38 1.42 -21.04
N THR A 319 0.12 2.52 -21.73
CA THR A 319 -1.11 3.31 -21.56
C THR A 319 -2.29 2.55 -22.16
N LEU A 320 -3.30 2.30 -21.34
CA LEU A 320 -4.57 1.68 -21.76
C LEU A 320 -5.63 2.73 -22.05
N LEU A 321 -5.74 3.73 -21.19
CA LEU A 321 -6.74 4.78 -21.28
C LEU A 321 -6.12 6.11 -20.88
N TYR A 322 -6.43 7.15 -21.66
CA TYR A 322 -6.06 8.52 -21.36
C TYR A 322 -7.32 9.39 -21.34
N LEU A 323 -7.61 9.99 -20.20
CA LEU A 323 -8.77 10.84 -19.98
C LEU A 323 -8.31 12.25 -19.63
N GLN A 324 -8.86 13.24 -20.32
CA GLN A 324 -8.69 14.63 -19.96
C GLN A 324 -9.98 15.14 -19.33
N LEU A 325 -9.94 15.50 -18.05
CA LEU A 325 -11.11 16.00 -17.35
C LEU A 325 -11.37 17.48 -17.75
N PRO A 326 -12.65 17.88 -17.88
CA PRO A 326 -12.99 19.28 -18.13
C PRO A 326 -12.58 20.16 -16.93
N ARG A 327 -12.29 21.44 -17.21
CA ARG A 327 -11.78 22.39 -16.19
C ARG A 327 -12.76 22.66 -15.02
N ASN A 328 -14.05 22.36 -15.18
CA ASN A 328 -15.09 22.79 -14.24
C ASN A 328 -15.60 21.67 -13.30
N SER A 329 -14.99 20.48 -13.31
CA SER A 329 -15.52 19.30 -12.59
C SER A 329 -15.00 19.08 -11.16
N LEU A 330 -14.13 19.95 -10.62
CA LEU A 330 -13.48 19.76 -9.31
C LEU A 330 -13.88 20.82 -8.27
N HIS A 331 -15.19 21.08 -8.14
CA HIS A 331 -15.78 21.74 -6.97
C HIS A 331 -16.61 20.75 -6.14
N LEU A 332 -16.07 19.55 -5.90
CA LEU A 332 -16.67 18.54 -5.04
C LEU A 332 -15.80 18.30 -3.81
#